data_AF-A0A3S3QDD1-F1
#
_entry.id   AF-A0A3S3QDD1-F1
#
_cell.length_a   1.000
_cell.length_b   1.000
_cell.length_c   1.000
_cell.angle_alpha   90.00
_cell.angle_beta   90.00
_cell.angle_gamma   90.00
#
_symmetry.space_group_name_H-M   'P 1'
#
loop_
_entity.id
_entity.type
_entity.pdbx_description
1 polymer ?
#
loop_
_entity_poly.entity_id
_entity_poly.type
_entity_poly.pdbx_seq_one_letter_code
_entity_poly.pdbx_strand_id
1 'polypeptide(L)'
;MVTGSLDAYYVGEPFAAQSLKNGSANLLFNVEEVWPSFICNLVIVKQSLIEEEPKIVERFVNGAVRSGIWAEKHPDEAGEIAARYWSQPADLVQYALHASGGRTLYDQYLPRIEEMQEIADLMVRYKLIDNNKIDGLVDQQFAKNVDTGHVEAIEDIFQGN
;
A
#
# COMPACT_ATOMS: atom_id res chain seq x y z
N MET A 1 -13.90 -0.74 -19.95
CA MET A 1 -15.29 -0.27 -20.21
C MET A 1 -15.66 -0.17 -21.68
N VAL A 2 -14.70 -0.15 -22.63
CA VAL A 2 -14.93 0.00 -24.09
C VAL A 2 -15.90 -1.04 -24.70
N THR A 3 -16.18 -2.15 -24.01
CA THR A 3 -17.15 -3.18 -24.44
C THR A 3 -18.57 -3.00 -23.87
N GLY A 4 -18.82 -2.02 -22.99
CA GLY A 4 -20.14 -1.77 -22.38
C GLY A 4 -20.63 -2.85 -21.40
N SER A 5 -19.75 -3.70 -20.89
CA SER A 5 -20.14 -4.87 -20.06
C SER A 5 -20.28 -4.60 -18.55
N LEU A 6 -19.90 -3.42 -18.08
CA LEU A 6 -19.89 -3.02 -16.66
C LEU A 6 -20.26 -1.53 -16.55
N ASP A 7 -21.15 -1.19 -15.62
CA ASP A 7 -21.59 0.20 -15.38
C ASP A 7 -20.58 1.00 -14.53
N ALA A 8 -19.87 0.33 -13.62
CA ALA A 8 -18.83 0.91 -12.77
C ALA A 8 -17.83 -0.17 -12.32
N TYR A 9 -16.65 0.24 -11.87
CA TYR A 9 -15.65 -0.64 -11.24
C TYR A 9 -14.86 0.11 -10.17
N TYR A 10 -14.22 -0.66 -9.28
CA TYR A 10 -13.29 -0.19 -8.26
C TYR A 10 -11.93 -0.88 -8.48
N VAL A 11 -10.86 -0.09 -8.60
CA VAL A 11 -9.52 -0.60 -8.90
C VAL A 11 -8.45 0.32 -8.33
N GLY A 12 -7.27 -0.24 -8.06
CA GLY A 12 -6.08 0.54 -7.69
C GLY A 12 -5.42 1.24 -8.89
N GLU A 13 -4.52 2.16 -8.56
CA GLU A 13 -3.67 2.84 -9.53
C GLU A 13 -2.63 1.89 -10.17
N PRO A 14 -2.17 2.16 -11.41
CA PRO A 14 -2.49 3.31 -12.26
C PRO A 14 -3.70 3.08 -13.20
N PHE A 15 -4.47 2.00 -13.01
CA PHE A 15 -5.56 1.64 -13.93
C PHE A 15 -6.76 2.61 -13.85
N ALA A 16 -7.04 3.13 -12.66
CA ALA A 16 -8.03 4.18 -12.47
C ALA A 16 -7.59 5.46 -13.20
N ALA A 17 -6.39 5.96 -12.93
CA ALA A 17 -5.81 7.11 -13.61
C ALA A 17 -5.75 6.95 -15.13
N GLN A 18 -5.45 5.75 -15.64
CA GLN A 18 -5.45 5.48 -17.08
C GLN A 18 -6.83 5.75 -17.71
N SER A 19 -7.89 5.32 -17.04
CA SER A 19 -9.26 5.44 -17.53
C SER A 19 -9.81 6.86 -17.42
N LEU A 20 -9.32 7.64 -16.46
CA LEU A 20 -9.60 9.08 -16.36
C LEU A 20 -8.83 9.86 -17.43
N LYS A 21 -7.52 9.59 -17.58
CA LYS A 21 -6.63 10.26 -18.54
C LYS A 21 -7.07 10.05 -19.99
N ASN A 22 -7.62 8.89 -20.32
CA ASN A 22 -8.12 8.59 -21.67
C ASN A 22 -9.60 8.96 -21.89
N GLY A 23 -10.30 9.47 -20.87
CA GLY A 23 -11.71 9.86 -20.94
C GLY A 23 -12.70 8.70 -21.11
N SER A 24 -12.29 7.46 -20.82
CA SER A 24 -13.17 6.28 -20.93
C SER A 24 -14.03 6.03 -19.68
N ALA A 25 -13.75 6.75 -18.59
CA ALA A 25 -14.46 6.70 -17.31
C ALA A 25 -14.54 8.09 -16.67
N ASN A 26 -15.54 8.28 -15.81
CA ASN A 26 -15.60 9.41 -14.89
C ASN A 26 -15.39 8.91 -13.46
N LEU A 27 -14.72 9.70 -12.64
CA LEU A 27 -14.57 9.41 -11.22
C LEU A 27 -15.93 9.57 -10.52
N LEU A 28 -16.34 8.55 -9.76
CA LEU A 28 -17.54 8.62 -8.91
C LEU A 28 -17.21 9.16 -7.53
N PHE A 29 -16.30 8.49 -6.82
CA PHE A 29 -15.75 8.89 -5.52
C PHE A 29 -14.47 8.08 -5.27
N ASN A 30 -13.65 8.54 -4.32
CA ASN A 30 -12.49 7.81 -3.83
C ASN A 30 -12.86 6.99 -2.58
N VAL A 31 -12.18 5.87 -2.34
CA VAL A 31 -12.52 4.96 -1.23
C VAL A 31 -12.42 5.65 0.13
N GLU A 32 -11.51 6.61 0.27
CA GLU A 32 -11.27 7.36 1.51
C GLU A 32 -12.49 8.21 1.91
N GLU A 33 -13.40 8.51 0.98
CA GLU A 33 -14.66 9.23 1.24
C GLU A 33 -15.70 8.34 1.93
N VAL A 34 -15.59 7.01 1.80
CA VAL A 34 -16.55 6.03 2.34
C VAL A 34 -15.94 5.10 3.40
N TRP A 35 -14.62 4.91 3.36
CA TRP A 35 -13.85 4.12 4.32
C TRP A 35 -12.54 4.85 4.66
N PRO A 36 -12.58 5.76 5.64
CA PRO A 36 -11.39 6.44 6.14
C PRO A 36 -10.34 5.41 6.62
N SER A 37 -9.07 5.66 6.29
CA SER A 37 -7.97 4.73 6.61
C SER A 37 -8.12 3.32 6.02
N PHE A 38 -8.79 3.20 4.87
CA PHE A 38 -8.87 1.95 4.12
C PHE A 38 -7.49 1.31 3.89
N ILE A 39 -7.37 0.03 4.24
CA ILE A 39 -6.15 -0.75 4.01
C ILE A 39 -6.14 -1.27 2.58
N CYS A 40 -5.23 -0.75 1.76
CA CYS A 40 -5.03 -1.21 0.38
C CYS A 40 -3.98 -2.33 0.28
N ASN A 41 -2.87 -2.21 1.02
CA ASN A 41 -1.73 -3.12 0.92
C ASN A 41 -1.21 -3.50 2.29
N LEU A 42 -0.66 -4.71 2.39
CA LEU A 42 -0.02 -5.24 3.60
C LEU A 42 1.28 -5.95 3.21
N VAL A 43 2.25 -5.90 4.12
CA VAL A 43 3.43 -6.78 4.07
C VAL A 43 3.14 -8.01 4.91
N ILE A 44 3.28 -9.19 4.30
CA ILE A 44 3.08 -10.47 4.97
C ILE A 44 4.39 -11.24 4.93
N VAL A 45 4.86 -11.66 6.10
CA VAL A 45 6.10 -12.44 6.25
C VAL A 45 5.74 -13.81 6.81
N LYS A 46 6.38 -14.86 6.28
CA LYS A 46 6.18 -16.22 6.78
C LYS A 46 6.69 -16.33 8.21
N GLN A 47 5.91 -16.98 9.07
CA GLN A 47 6.25 -17.22 10.48
C GLN A 47 7.62 -17.87 10.66
N SER A 48 7.96 -18.89 9.86
CA SER A 48 9.27 -19.56 9.97
C SER A 48 10.44 -18.61 9.71
N LEU A 49 10.28 -17.63 8.80
CA LEU A 49 11.35 -16.65 8.53
C LEU A 49 11.50 -15.66 9.69
N ILE A 50 10.40 -15.31 10.35
CA ILE A 50 10.42 -14.48 11.57
C ILE A 50 11.18 -15.20 12.69
N GLU A 51 10.96 -16.50 12.85
CA GLU A 51 11.57 -17.30 13.91
C GLU A 51 13.05 -17.62 13.62
N GLU A 52 13.38 -17.99 12.39
CA GLU A 52 14.72 -18.41 11.98
C GLU A 52 15.66 -17.21 11.77
N GLU A 53 15.17 -16.12 11.17
CA GLU A 53 15.99 -14.99 10.72
C GLU A 53 15.36 -13.62 11.08
N PRO A 54 15.05 -13.34 12.36
CA PRO A 54 14.34 -12.13 12.77
C PRO A 54 15.06 -10.84 12.36
N LYS A 55 16.41 -10.84 12.32
CA LYS A 55 17.19 -9.68 11.88
C LYS A 55 17.02 -9.38 10.38
N ILE A 56 16.80 -10.41 9.56
CA ILE A 56 16.53 -10.20 8.13
C ILE A 56 15.14 -9.59 7.96
N VAL A 57 14.15 -10.08 8.73
CA VAL A 57 12.80 -9.52 8.74
C VAL A 57 12.81 -8.07 9.19
N GLU A 58 13.52 -7.75 10.27
CA GLU A 58 13.70 -6.38 10.76
C GLU A 58 14.26 -5.46 9.68
N ARG A 59 15.36 -5.85 9.02
CA ARG A 59 15.96 -5.07 7.93
C ARG A 59 15.01 -4.91 6.74
N PHE A 60 14.24 -5.94 6.40
CA PHE A 60 13.25 -5.90 5.32
C PHE A 60 12.11 -4.93 5.64
N VAL A 61 11.53 -5.02 6.84
CA VAL A 61 10.44 -4.13 7.28
C VAL A 61 10.94 -2.67 7.37
N ASN A 62 12.12 -2.45 7.94
CA ASN A 62 12.75 -1.13 8.01
C ASN A 62 12.94 -0.52 6.61
N GLY A 63 13.51 -1.29 5.67
CA GLY A 63 13.67 -0.85 4.29
C GLY A 63 12.33 -0.56 3.61
N ALA A 64 11.29 -1.37 3.83
CA ALA A 64 9.97 -1.14 3.25
C ALA A 64 9.33 0.16 3.76
N VAL A 65 9.36 0.40 5.07
CA VAL A 65 8.85 1.62 5.69
C VAL A 65 9.62 2.84 5.18
N ARG A 66 10.96 2.82 5.27
CA ARG A 66 11.80 3.95 4.81
C ARG A 66 11.64 4.21 3.31
N SER A 67 11.43 3.18 2.49
CA SER A 67 11.11 3.35 1.07
C SER A 67 9.79 4.10 0.86
N GLY A 68 8.77 3.83 1.68
CA GLY A 68 7.52 4.57 1.64
C GLY A 68 7.70 6.05 1.99
N ILE A 69 8.41 6.34 3.08
CA ILE A 69 8.72 7.73 3.49
C ILE A 69 9.52 8.47 2.41
N TRP A 70 10.48 7.79 1.77
CA TRP A 70 11.19 8.35 0.63
C TRP A 70 10.26 8.61 -0.55
N ALA A 71 9.42 7.65 -0.92
CA ALA A 71 8.51 7.77 -2.06
C ALA A 71 7.50 8.92 -1.91
N GLU A 72 7.06 9.22 -0.68
CA GLU A 72 6.21 10.37 -0.38
C GLU A 72 6.87 11.71 -0.76
N LYS A 73 8.17 11.84 -0.50
CA LYS A 73 8.96 13.05 -0.79
C LYS A 73 9.44 13.10 -2.25
N HIS A 74 9.59 11.94 -2.89
CA HIS A 74 10.13 11.77 -4.24
C HIS A 74 9.16 11.07 -5.20
N PRO A 75 7.91 11.55 -5.37
CA PRO A 75 6.88 10.82 -6.11
C PRO A 75 7.24 10.59 -7.59
N ASP A 76 7.97 11.51 -8.22
CA ASP A 76 8.39 11.37 -9.63
C ASP A 76 9.41 10.25 -9.82
N GLU A 77 10.41 10.19 -8.93
CA GLU A 77 11.45 9.17 -8.95
C GLU A 77 10.90 7.80 -8.54
N ALA A 78 10.04 7.76 -7.52
CA ALA A 78 9.32 6.56 -7.12
C ALA A 78 8.43 6.05 -8.26
N GLY A 79 7.73 6.95 -8.96
CA GLY A 79 6.91 6.63 -10.12
C GLY A 79 7.73 6.03 -11.27
N GLU A 80 8.92 6.57 -11.55
CA GLU A 80 9.84 6.06 -12.56
C GLU A 80 10.34 4.64 -12.20
N ILE A 81 10.66 4.39 -10.93
CA ILE A 81 11.03 3.05 -10.45
C ILE A 81 9.84 2.09 -10.61
N ALA A 82 8.67 2.46 -10.11
CA ALA A 82 7.46 1.63 -10.15
C ALA A 82 7.05 1.29 -11.59
N ALA A 83 7.11 2.26 -12.50
CA ALA A 83 6.79 2.08 -13.91
C ALA A 83 7.61 0.97 -14.58
N ARG A 84 8.91 0.87 -14.26
CA ARG A 84 9.77 -0.22 -14.78
C ARG A 84 9.30 -1.59 -14.31
N TYR A 85 8.93 -1.74 -13.04
CA TYR A 85 8.48 -3.01 -12.48
C TYR A 85 7.05 -3.38 -12.91
N TRP A 86 6.20 -2.38 -13.12
CA TRP A 86 4.81 -2.59 -13.56
C TRP A 86 4.67 -2.72 -15.08
N SER A 87 5.75 -2.51 -15.83
CA SER A 87 5.72 -2.42 -17.30
C SER A 87 4.67 -1.42 -17.79
N GLN A 88 4.58 -0.27 -17.11
CA GLN A 88 3.66 0.82 -17.42
C GLN A 88 4.43 2.06 -17.91
N PRO A 89 3.81 2.94 -18.72
CA PRO A 89 4.41 4.22 -19.06
C PRO A 89 4.69 5.05 -17.80
N ALA A 90 5.91 5.58 -17.67
CA ALA A 90 6.31 6.37 -16.49
C ALA A 90 5.41 7.60 -16.30
N ASP A 91 5.03 8.28 -17.39
CA ASP A 91 4.15 9.45 -17.36
C ASP A 91 2.74 9.11 -16.85
N LEU A 92 2.27 7.87 -17.03
CA LEU A 92 1.01 7.40 -16.47
C LEU A 92 1.13 7.13 -14.97
N VAL A 93 2.21 6.48 -14.54
CA VAL A 93 2.43 6.17 -13.12
C VAL A 93 2.64 7.45 -12.31
N GLN A 94 3.47 8.37 -12.81
CA GLN A 94 3.67 9.69 -12.20
C GLN A 94 2.36 10.46 -12.14
N TYR A 95 1.59 10.48 -13.23
CA TYR A 95 0.26 11.10 -13.22
C TYR A 95 -0.64 10.48 -12.16
N ALA A 96 -0.66 9.15 -12.00
CA ALA A 96 -1.46 8.48 -10.99
C ALA A 96 -1.03 8.84 -9.55
N LEU A 97 0.28 8.90 -9.29
CA LEU A 97 0.81 9.31 -7.99
C LEU A 97 0.44 10.76 -7.67
N HIS A 98 0.51 11.68 -8.62
CA HIS A 98 0.08 13.07 -8.42
C HIS A 98 -1.44 13.21 -8.31
N ALA A 99 -2.20 12.51 -9.16
CA ALA A 99 -3.67 12.48 -9.12
C ALA A 99 -4.21 11.81 -7.85
N SER A 100 -3.38 11.03 -7.15
CA SER A 100 -3.68 10.59 -5.79
C SER A 100 -3.91 11.78 -4.85
N GLY A 101 -3.28 12.94 -5.07
CA GLY A 101 -3.45 14.11 -4.22
C GLY A 101 -3.05 13.85 -2.77
N GLY A 102 -2.09 12.94 -2.53
CA GLY A 102 -1.69 12.53 -1.18
C GLY A 102 -2.62 11.51 -0.52
N ARG A 103 -3.56 10.90 -1.26
CA ARG A 103 -4.42 9.80 -0.76
C ARG A 103 -3.62 8.56 -0.37
N THR A 104 -2.50 8.30 -1.05
CA THR A 104 -1.58 7.22 -0.66
C THR A 104 -0.77 7.67 0.54
N LEU A 105 -1.08 7.11 1.71
CA LEU A 105 -0.38 7.39 2.97
C LEU A 105 0.75 6.38 3.16
N TYR A 106 1.99 6.87 3.25
CA TYR A 106 3.18 6.03 3.45
C TYR A 106 3.62 5.94 4.92
N ASP A 107 3.16 6.87 5.75
CA ASP A 107 3.49 6.97 7.18
C ASP A 107 2.56 6.15 8.10
N GLN A 108 1.47 5.59 7.56
CA GLN A 108 0.56 4.67 8.27
C GLN A 108 1.01 3.21 8.18
N TYR A 109 2.29 2.94 8.45
CA TYR A 109 2.89 1.61 8.26
C TYR A 109 2.76 0.66 9.47
N LEU A 110 2.35 1.16 10.64
CA LEU A 110 2.19 0.33 11.83
C LEU A 110 0.83 -0.40 11.76
N PRO A 111 0.80 -1.73 11.56
CA PRO A 111 -0.46 -2.45 11.37
C PRO A 111 -1.27 -2.45 12.67
N ARG A 112 -2.52 -1.97 12.63
CA ARG A 112 -3.40 -1.96 13.81
C ARG A 112 -4.26 -3.21 13.84
N ILE A 113 -4.37 -3.82 15.02
CA ILE A 113 -5.12 -5.07 15.18
C ILE A 113 -6.61 -4.80 14.96
N GLU A 114 -7.09 -3.63 15.37
CA GLU A 114 -8.49 -3.22 15.27
C GLU A 114 -8.95 -3.08 13.82
N GLU A 115 -8.11 -2.53 12.94
CA GLU A 115 -8.42 -2.38 11.50
C GLU A 115 -8.46 -3.75 10.80
N MET A 116 -7.55 -4.66 11.17
CA MET A 116 -7.56 -6.04 10.66
C MET A 116 -8.77 -6.84 11.19
N GLN A 117 -9.18 -6.59 12.43
CA GLN A 117 -10.36 -7.21 13.01
C GLN A 117 -11.64 -6.74 12.30
N GLU A 118 -11.75 -5.45 11.99
CA GLU A 118 -12.88 -4.92 11.23
C GLU A 118 -13.01 -5.60 9.86
N ILE A 119 -11.90 -5.79 9.14
CA ILE A 119 -11.88 -6.53 7.87
C ILE A 119 -12.36 -7.98 8.08
N ALA A 120 -11.84 -8.68 9.09
CA ALA A 120 -12.24 -10.06 9.39
C ALA A 120 -13.74 -10.17 9.74
N ASP A 121 -14.27 -9.20 10.49
CA ASP A 121 -15.70 -9.11 10.83
C ASP A 121 -16.57 -8.91 9.58
N LEU A 122 -16.15 -8.03 8.66
CA LEU A 122 -16.80 -7.83 7.38
C LEU A 122 -16.77 -9.12 6.54
N MET A 123 -15.63 -9.82 6.52
CA MET A 123 -15.50 -11.08 5.79
C MET A 123 -16.44 -12.16 6.35
N VAL A 124 -16.61 -12.28 7.66
CA VAL A 124 -17.62 -13.18 8.27
C VAL A 124 -19.04 -12.73 7.92
N ARG A 125 -19.34 -11.43 8.06
CA ARG A 125 -20.66 -10.86 7.75
C ARG A 125 -21.09 -11.17 6.31
N TYR A 126 -20.15 -11.07 5.37
CA TYR A 126 -20.37 -11.37 3.95
C TYR A 126 -20.10 -12.83 3.57
N LYS A 127 -19.85 -13.71 4.55
CA LYS A 127 -19.68 -15.16 4.38
C LYS A 127 -18.51 -15.55 3.47
N LEU A 128 -17.42 -14.77 3.53
CA LEU A 128 -16.16 -15.05 2.85
C LEU A 128 -15.26 -16.00 3.66
N ILE A 129 -15.40 -15.99 4.99
CA ILE A 129 -14.69 -16.87 5.94
C ILE A 129 -15.62 -17.31 7.06
N ASP A 130 -15.29 -18.44 7.72
CA ASP A 130 -16.14 -19.04 8.77
C ASP A 130 -16.01 -18.34 10.13
N ASN A 131 -14.85 -17.74 10.42
CA ASN A 131 -14.59 -17.05 11.69
C ASN A 131 -13.62 -15.88 11.49
N ASN A 132 -13.67 -14.94 12.43
CA ASN A 132 -12.93 -13.67 12.43
C ASN A 132 -11.74 -13.68 13.40
N LYS A 133 -11.21 -14.85 13.79
CA LYS A 133 -10.08 -14.93 14.72
C LYS A 133 -8.79 -14.57 13.99
N ILE A 134 -8.12 -13.53 14.47
CA ILE A 134 -6.85 -13.04 13.92
C ILE A 134 -5.69 -13.15 14.91
N ASP A 135 -5.86 -13.96 15.97
CA ASP A 135 -4.83 -14.18 16.99
C ASP A 135 -3.50 -14.60 16.33
N GLY A 136 -2.45 -13.83 16.61
CA GLY A 136 -1.11 -14.07 16.05
C GLY A 136 -0.93 -13.69 14.58
N LEU A 137 -1.95 -13.16 13.89
CA LEU A 137 -1.84 -12.75 12.49
C LEU A 137 -1.10 -11.42 12.33
N VAL A 138 -1.18 -10.54 13.33
CA VAL A 138 -0.58 -9.21 13.32
C VAL A 138 0.64 -9.19 14.23
N ASP A 139 1.82 -8.99 13.63
CA ASP A 139 3.06 -8.76 14.36
C ASP A 139 3.56 -7.33 14.11
N GLN A 140 3.48 -6.50 15.15
CA GLN A 140 3.88 -5.10 15.10
C GLN A 140 5.36 -4.88 15.46
N GLN A 141 6.06 -5.88 16.00
CA GLN A 141 7.34 -5.66 16.68
C GLN A 141 8.39 -5.05 15.75
N PHE A 142 8.41 -5.49 14.49
CA PHE A 142 9.37 -5.02 13.48
C PHE A 142 9.07 -3.60 12.98
N ALA A 143 7.80 -3.20 12.97
CA ALA A 143 7.40 -1.87 12.53
C ALA A 143 7.54 -0.80 13.62
N LYS A 144 7.38 -1.16 14.91
CA LYS A 144 7.40 -0.21 16.03
C LYS A 144 8.73 0.55 16.19
N ASN A 145 9.84 -0.09 15.85
CA ASN A 145 11.18 0.43 16.13
C ASN A 145 11.85 1.04 14.89
N VAL A 146 11.13 1.19 13.78
CA VAL A 146 11.70 1.78 12.57
C VAL A 146 12.02 3.25 12.82
N ASP A 147 13.29 3.63 12.65
CA ASP A 147 13.67 5.03 12.57
C ASP A 147 13.25 5.60 11.21
N THR A 148 12.32 6.55 11.21
CA THR A 148 11.85 7.25 10.00
C THR A 148 12.56 8.58 9.78
N GLY A 149 13.50 8.95 10.67
CA GLY A 149 14.30 10.15 10.54
C GLY A 149 15.26 10.10 9.35
N HIS A 150 15.54 11.28 8.80
CA HIS A 150 16.62 11.53 7.82
C HIS A 150 16.57 10.61 6.59
N VAL A 151 15.38 10.40 6.01
CA VAL A 151 15.21 9.73 4.71
C VAL A 151 15.04 10.81 3.63
N GLU A 152 16.13 11.24 3.00
CA GLU A 152 16.12 12.29 1.97
C GLU A 152 16.67 11.79 0.63
N ALA A 153 17.62 10.85 0.64
CA ALA A 153 18.15 10.19 -0.54
C ALA A 153 17.75 8.71 -0.56
N ILE A 154 17.74 8.08 -1.74
CA ILE A 154 17.39 6.66 -1.88
C ILE A 154 18.38 5.76 -1.12
N GLU A 155 19.63 6.20 -0.98
CA GLU A 155 20.66 5.51 -0.19
C GLU A 155 20.36 5.50 1.31
N ASP A 156 19.59 6.47 1.81
CA ASP A 156 19.24 6.57 3.23
C ASP A 156 18.28 5.45 3.63
N ILE A 157 17.52 4.86 2.69
CA ILE A 157 16.58 3.76 2.96
C ILE A 157 17.28 2.61 3.71
N PHE A 158 18.54 2.35 3.38
CA PHE A 158 19.31 1.25 3.97
C PHE A 158 20.23 1.67 5.13
N GLN A 159 20.28 2.96 5.44
CA GLN A 159 21.02 3.50 6.58
C GLN A 159 20.10 3.53 7.80
N GLY A 160 20.47 2.83 8.88
CA GLY A 160 19.64 2.75 10.09
C GLY A 160 19.54 1.37 10.73
N ASN A 161 20.59 0.53 10.62
CA ASN A 161 20.71 -0.72 11.38
C ASN A 161 22.08 -0.78 12.07
#